data_AF-A0A2N2GQD3-F1
#
_entry.id   AF-A0A2N2GQD3-F1
#
_cell.length_a   1.000
_cell.length_b   1.000
_cell.length_c   1.000
_cell.angle_alpha   90.00
_cell.angle_beta   90.00
_cell.angle_gamma   90.00
#
_symmetry.space_group_name_H-M   'P 1'
#
loop_
_entity.id
_entity.type
_entity.pdbx_description
1 polymer ?
#
loop_
_entity_poly.entity_id
_entity_poly.type
_entity_poly.pdbx_seq_one_letter_code
_entity_poly.pdbx_strand_id
1 'polypeptide(L)'
;MRKSTPFLMLTFLLGLCLLALLLGHPTLSAGRNGQELEERRGLVAALGLTDLCLFTEARYTRHLSQADLHSAFQDHPLAMEHFPSGSLVRPPTGMLEYWSAGVLE
;
A
#
# COMPACT_ATOMS: atom_id res chain seq x y z
N MET A 1 -4.83 45.49 -1.92
CA MET A 1 -4.81 44.01 -2.11
C MET A 1 -6.09 43.43 -1.51
N ARG A 2 -6.78 42.50 -2.19
CA ARG A 2 -7.94 41.82 -1.59
C ARG A 2 -7.45 40.89 -0.50
N LYS A 3 -8.15 40.80 0.64
CA LYS A 3 -7.75 39.92 1.76
C LYS A 3 -7.69 38.44 1.38
N SER A 4 -8.36 38.03 0.30
CA SER A 4 -8.29 36.68 -0.26
C SER A 4 -6.94 36.36 -0.92
N THR A 5 -6.23 37.35 -1.45
CA THR A 5 -4.94 37.14 -2.13
C THR A 5 -3.85 36.58 -1.21
N PRO A 6 -3.55 37.15 -0.03
CA PRO A 6 -2.54 36.58 0.86
C PRO A 6 -2.95 35.20 1.41
N PHE A 7 -4.25 34.96 1.64
CA PHE A 7 -4.74 33.66 2.07
C PHE A 7 -4.46 32.58 1.02
N LEU A 8 -4.80 32.83 -0.25
CA LEU A 8 -4.55 31.89 -1.35
C LEU A 8 -3.05 31.62 -1.55
N MET A 9 -2.22 32.65 -1.46
CA MET A 9 -0.76 32.47 -1.56
C MET A 9 -0.21 31.61 -0.42
N LEU A 10 -0.68 31.83 0.81
CA LEU A 10 -0.29 31.02 1.96
C LEU A 10 -0.70 29.56 1.77
N THR A 11 -1.96 29.29 1.41
CA THR A 11 -2.47 27.93 1.21
C THR A 11 -1.69 27.22 0.10
N PHE A 12 -1.40 27.90 -1.01
CA PHE A 12 -0.63 27.34 -2.11
C PHE A 12 0.81 26.99 -1.69
N LEU A 13 1.49 27.89 -0.97
CA LEU A 13 2.85 27.65 -0.49
C LEU A 13 2.91 26.50 0.51
N LEU A 14 1.90 26.39 1.39
CA LEU A 14 1.78 25.29 2.33
C LEU A 14 1.53 23.95 1.62
N GLY A 15 0.70 23.96 0.57
CA GLY A 15 0.48 22.80 -0.30
C GLY A 15 1.75 22.36 -1.03
N LEU A 16 2.53 23.29 -1.57
CA LEU A 16 3.83 22.99 -2.19
C LEU A 16 4.84 22.45 -1.18
N CYS A 17 4.89 23.01 0.02
CA CYS A 17 5.74 22.51 1.09
C CYS A 17 5.38 21.05 1.46
N LEU A 18 4.08 20.77 1.62
CA LEU A 18 3.59 19.43 1.92
C LEU A 18 3.92 18.44 0.79
N LEU A 19 3.75 18.85 -0.47
CA LEU A 19 4.11 18.03 -1.63
C LEU A 19 5.62 17.73 -1.67
N ALA A 20 6.46 18.73 -1.41
CA ALA A 20 7.91 18.57 -1.34
C ALA A 20 8.31 17.59 -0.22
N LEU A 21 7.68 17.68 0.96
CA LEU A 21 7.88 16.74 2.07
C LEU A 21 7.47 15.31 1.69
N LEU A 22 6.30 15.14 1.06
CA LEU A 22 5.79 13.83 0.63
C LEU A 22 6.73 13.14 -0.37
N LEU A 23 7.33 13.90 -1.28
CA LEU A 23 8.22 13.37 -2.31
C LEU A 23 9.68 13.23 -1.83
N GLY A 24 10.14 14.13 -0.94
CA GLY A 24 11.51 14.16 -0.44
C GLY A 24 11.76 13.23 0.76
N HIS A 25 10.77 12.99 1.61
CA HIS A 25 10.93 12.13 2.78
C HIS A 25 11.30 10.67 2.44
N PRO A 26 10.69 10.02 1.42
CA PRO A 26 11.04 8.64 1.05
C PRO A 26 12.48 8.49 0.60
N THR A 27 13.03 9.45 -0.16
CA THR A 27 14.40 9.38 -0.68
C THR A 27 15.44 9.54 0.43
N LEU A 28 15.18 10.44 1.38
CA LEU A 28 16.04 10.65 2.55
C LEU A 28 15.98 9.47 3.54
N SER A 29 14.81 8.83 3.65
CA SER A 29 14.59 7.71 4.59
C SER A 29 14.90 6.34 4.01
N ALA A 30 15.16 6.23 2.70
CA ALA A 30 15.30 4.95 2.00
C ALA A 30 16.38 4.04 2.61
N GLY A 31 17.54 4.60 2.96
CA GLY A 31 18.65 3.83 3.55
C GLY A 31 18.28 3.20 4.90
N ARG A 32 17.67 3.99 5.80
CA ARG A 32 17.22 3.51 7.12
C ARG A 32 16.12 2.46 6.98
N ASN A 33 15.14 2.71 6.11
CA ASN A 33 14.05 1.78 5.86
C ASN A 33 14.56 0.45 5.27
N GLY A 34 15.62 0.48 4.45
CA GLY A 34 16.26 -0.71 3.91
C GLY A 34 16.94 -1.56 4.98
N GLN A 35 17.65 -0.94 5.92
CA GLN A 35 18.25 -1.65 7.06
C GLN A 35 17.19 -2.29 7.95
N GLU A 36 16.15 -1.54 8.30
CA GLU A 36 15.04 -2.02 9.12
C GLU A 36 14.28 -3.17 8.44
N LEU A 37 14.15 -3.14 7.11
CA LEU A 37 13.56 -4.23 6.33
C LEU A 37 14.42 -5.50 6.40
N GLU A 38 15.74 -5.38 6.32
CA GLU A 38 16.65 -6.53 6.38
C GLU A 38 16.66 -7.18 7.77
N GLU A 39 16.65 -6.37 8.83
CA GLU A 39 16.52 -6.87 10.22
C GLU A 39 15.23 -7.66 10.40
N ARG A 40 14.11 -7.13 9.91
CA ARG A 40 12.81 -7.82 9.95
C ARG A 40 12.81 -9.10 9.13
N ARG A 41 13.46 -9.12 7.96
CA ARG A 41 13.64 -10.34 7.15
C ARG A 41 14.42 -11.41 7.92
N GLY A 42 15.49 -11.02 8.60
CA GLY A 42 16.25 -11.91 9.48
C GLY A 42 15.38 -12.54 10.58
N LEU A 43 14.52 -11.74 11.21
CA LEU A 43 13.58 -12.23 12.22
C LEU A 43 12.55 -13.21 11.64
N VAL A 44 11.98 -12.92 10.47
CA VAL A 44 11.05 -13.82 9.77
C VAL A 44 11.69 -15.17 9.49
N ALA A 45 12.93 -15.17 8.99
CA ALA A 45 13.69 -16.39 8.75
C ALA A 45 13.98 -17.17 10.04
N ALA A 46 14.41 -16.48 11.11
CA ALA A 46 14.70 -17.09 12.40
C ALA A 46 13.46 -17.73 13.06
N LEU A 47 12.28 -17.14 12.85
CA LEU A 47 11.02 -17.64 13.37
C LEU A 47 10.35 -18.69 12.46
N GLY A 48 10.91 -18.98 11.27
CA GLY A 48 10.32 -19.89 10.30
C GLY A 48 8.98 -19.39 9.72
N LEU A 49 8.78 -18.07 9.69
CA LEU A 49 7.61 -17.47 9.10
C LEU A 49 7.78 -17.41 7.57
N THR A 50 6.67 -17.53 6.84
CA THR A 50 6.71 -17.54 5.37
C THR A 50 7.00 -16.16 4.77
N ASP A 51 6.59 -15.08 5.45
CA ASP A 51 6.82 -13.69 5.01
C ASP A 51 6.64 -12.69 6.16
N LEU A 52 6.96 -11.42 5.90
CA LEU A 52 6.67 -10.27 6.76
C LEU A 52 5.18 -9.99 6.81
N CYS A 53 4.63 -9.97 8.03
CA CYS A 53 3.26 -9.56 8.27
C CYS A 53 3.12 -8.05 8.05
N LEU A 54 2.53 -7.64 6.92
CA LEU A 54 2.26 -6.24 6.62
C LEU A 54 1.03 -5.70 7.39
N PHE A 55 0.10 -6.58 7.77
CA PHE A 55 -1.15 -6.24 8.45
C PHE A 55 -1.51 -7.29 9.50
N THR A 56 -1.91 -6.85 10.69
CA THR A 56 -2.29 -7.72 11.83
C THR A 56 -3.76 -8.16 11.81
N GLU A 57 -4.49 -7.81 10.75
CA GLU A 57 -5.93 -8.02 10.59
C GLU A 57 -6.25 -9.46 10.13
N ALA A 58 -7.45 -9.98 10.43
CA ALA A 58 -7.77 -11.40 10.31
C ALA A 58 -8.69 -11.73 9.13
N ARG A 59 -8.14 -12.37 8.06
CA ARG A 59 -8.68 -13.65 7.50
C ARG A 59 -7.92 -14.30 6.31
N TYR A 60 -6.98 -13.63 5.64
CA TYR A 60 -6.26 -14.20 4.46
C TYR A 60 -4.75 -13.82 4.45
N THR A 61 -4.19 -13.56 5.62
CA THR A 61 -2.87 -12.90 5.82
C THR A 61 -1.64 -13.79 5.64
N ARG A 62 -1.59 -14.63 4.59
CA ARG A 62 -0.30 -14.98 3.99
C ARG A 62 -0.42 -14.89 2.48
N HIS A 63 -0.02 -13.74 1.95
CA HIS A 63 0.04 -13.45 0.52
C HIS A 63 -1.34 -13.37 -0.16
N LEU A 64 -1.56 -12.30 -0.92
CA LEU A 64 -2.75 -12.12 -1.78
C LEU A 64 -2.96 -13.26 -2.81
N SER A 65 -1.96 -14.14 -2.97
CA SER A 65 -2.01 -15.31 -3.84
C SER A 65 -2.42 -16.58 -3.09
N GLN A 66 -2.39 -16.60 -1.76
CA GLN A 66 -2.89 -17.70 -0.93
C GLN A 66 -4.18 -17.30 -0.22
N ALA A 67 -5.04 -16.53 -0.91
CA ALA A 67 -6.43 -16.39 -0.50
C ALA A 67 -7.02 -17.79 -0.27
N ASP A 68 -7.68 -17.96 0.87
CA ASP A 68 -8.19 -19.25 1.29
C ASP A 68 -9.28 -19.75 0.33
N LEU A 69 -8.96 -20.76 -0.47
CA LEU A 69 -9.91 -21.43 -1.37
C LEU A 69 -11.03 -22.16 -0.60
N HIS A 70 -10.87 -22.33 0.71
CA HIS A 70 -11.75 -23.13 1.56
C HIS A 70 -12.42 -22.34 2.68
N SER A 71 -12.28 -21.00 2.73
CA SER A 71 -13.08 -20.20 3.64
C SER A 71 -14.54 -20.31 3.23
N ALA A 72 -15.36 -20.93 4.08
CA ALA A 72 -16.73 -21.36 3.77
C ALA A 72 -17.70 -20.23 3.35
N PHE A 73 -17.27 -18.97 3.43
CA PHE A 73 -18.00 -17.80 2.99
C PHE A 73 -16.98 -16.75 2.57
N GLN A 74 -16.48 -16.84 1.33
CA GLN A 74 -15.79 -15.70 0.75
C GLN A 74 -16.76 -14.53 0.68
N ASP A 75 -16.24 -13.32 0.84
CA ASP A 75 -17.05 -12.13 0.64
C ASP A 75 -17.52 -12.06 -0.82
N HIS A 76 -18.75 -11.59 -1.01
CA HIS A 76 -19.30 -11.37 -2.35
C HIS A 76 -18.35 -10.46 -3.15
N PRO A 77 -18.17 -10.63 -4.48
CA PRO A 77 -17.24 -9.79 -5.27
C PRO A 77 -17.50 -8.28 -5.19
N LEU A 78 -18.72 -7.88 -4.80
CA LEU A 78 -19.15 -6.49 -4.58
C LEU A 78 -19.33 -6.15 -3.09
N ALA A 79 -18.96 -7.03 -2.17
CA ALA A 79 -18.99 -6.75 -0.75
C ALA A 79 -17.97 -5.65 -0.44
N MET A 80 -18.34 -4.77 0.48
CA MET A 80 -17.40 -3.79 1.00
C MET A 80 -16.39 -4.50 1.89
N GLU A 81 -15.11 -4.32 1.58
CA GLU A 81 -14.02 -4.81 2.41
C GLU A 81 -14.13 -4.23 3.83
N HIS A 82 -14.05 -5.09 4.83
CA HIS A 82 -14.17 -4.74 6.24
C HIS A 82 -12.84 -4.24 6.82
N PHE A 83 -11.74 -4.58 6.17
CA PHE A 83 -10.38 -4.28 6.60
C PHE A 83 -9.74 -3.15 5.78
N PRO A 84 -9.34 -2.02 6.39
CA PRO A 84 -8.72 -0.91 5.67
C PRO A 84 -7.50 -1.31 4.83
N SER A 85 -6.79 -2.36 5.26
CA SER A 85 -5.63 -2.93 4.55
C SER A 85 -5.90 -3.36 3.11
N GLY A 86 -7.13 -3.74 2.75
CA GLY A 86 -7.48 -4.10 1.36
C GLY A 86 -7.31 -2.94 0.36
N SER A 87 -7.40 -1.68 0.83
CA SER A 87 -7.18 -0.51 -0.03
C SER A 87 -5.70 -0.19 -0.29
N LEU A 88 -4.79 -0.82 0.44
CA LEU A 88 -3.34 -0.58 0.33
C LEU A 88 -2.64 -1.57 -0.61
N VAL A 89 -3.38 -2.55 -1.10
CA VAL A 89 -2.91 -3.58 -2.02
C VAL A 89 -2.90 -3.04 -3.44
N ARG A 90 -1.75 -3.15 -4.11
CA ARG A 90 -1.65 -2.83 -5.53
C ARG A 90 -2.23 -3.96 -6.39
N PRO A 91 -2.85 -3.64 -7.54
CA PRO A 91 -3.26 -4.66 -8.49
C PRO A 91 -2.04 -5.51 -8.95
N PRO A 92 -2.25 -6.79 -9.32
CA PRO A 92 -1.19 -7.65 -9.82
C PRO A 92 -0.47 -7.02 -11.02
N THR A 93 0.86 -7.09 -11.03
CA THR A 93 1.72 -6.36 -11.99
C THR A 93 1.44 -6.73 -13.46
N GLY A 94 0.83 -7.89 -13.74
CA GLY A 94 0.47 -8.30 -15.11
C GLY A 94 -0.96 -7.97 -15.54
N MET A 95 -1.85 -7.56 -14.63
CA MET A 95 -3.28 -7.38 -14.95
C MET A 95 -3.51 -6.29 -16.02
N LEU A 96 -2.71 -5.23 -16.00
CA LEU A 96 -2.79 -4.15 -16.99
C LEU A 96 -2.29 -4.57 -18.38
N GLU A 97 -1.32 -5.49 -18.45
CA GLU A 97 -0.85 -6.07 -19.72
C GLU A 97 -1.88 -7.03 -20.32
N TYR A 98 -2.57 -7.84 -19.51
CA TYR A 98 -3.66 -8.69 -20.01
C TYR A 98 -4.85 -7.88 -20.52
N TRP A 99 -5.16 -6.75 -19.87
CA TRP A 99 -6.22 -5.83 -20.32
C TRP A 99 -5.88 -5.14 -21.64
N SER A 100 -4.65 -4.65 -21.80
CA SER A 100 -4.22 -4.02 -23.05
C SER A 100 -4.10 -5.01 -24.21
N ALA A 101 -3.88 -6.29 -23.92
CA ALA A 101 -3.80 -7.36 -24.90
C ALA A 101 -5.17 -7.95 -25.33
N GLY A 102 -6.29 -7.50 -24.73
CA GLY A 102 -7.64 -7.95 -25.11
C GLY A 102 -7.93 -9.43 -24.79
N VAL A 103 -7.23 -10.03 -23.83
CA VAL A 103 -7.26 -11.48 -23.56
C VAL A 103 -8.50 -11.94 -22.76
N LEU A 104 -9.32 -11.00 -22.27
CA LEU A 104 -10.50 -11.28 -21.45
C LEU A 104 -11.84 -10.97 -22.17
N GLU A 105 -11.83 -10.75 -23.50
CA GLU A 105 -13.05 -10.77 -24.33
C GLU A 105 -13.35 -12.17 -24.90
#